data_AF-A0A9D3X6T3-F1
#
_entry.id   AF-A0A9D3X6T3-F1
#
_cell.length_a   1.000
_cell.length_b   1.000
_cell.length_c   1.000
_cell.angle_alpha   90.00
_cell.angle_beta   90.00
_cell.angle_gamma   90.00
#
_symmetry.space_group_name_H-M   'P 1'
#
loop_
_entity.id
_entity.type
_entity.pdbx_description
1 polymer ?
#
loop_
_entity_poly.entity_id
_entity_poly.type
_entity_poly.pdbx_seq_one_letter_code
_entity_poly.pdbx_strand_id
1 'polypeptide(L)'
;MDNGSFEAFFLLDDFLDENALPKCELQPININNLKSLKLQFWEYFLEKDQKTEAWIRNPFNAEAAASALMSLTVKDTLMDLSCDETLMLRFSEQALANFWISVREEYPELSSAALKALMPFTSTYLCEASFSALTLLKN
;
A
#
# COMPACT_ATOMS: atom_id res chain seq x y z
N MET A 1 -19.24 -15.80 -23.60
CA MET A 1 -19.04 -14.41 -24.03
C MET A 1 -19.10 -13.59 -22.77
N ASP A 2 -17.94 -13.13 -22.32
CA ASP A 2 -17.80 -12.36 -21.08
C ASP A 2 -18.18 -10.91 -21.45
N ASN A 3 -19.42 -10.52 -21.15
CA ASN A 3 -19.89 -9.17 -21.42
C ASN A 3 -19.07 -8.24 -20.53
N GLY A 4 -18.16 -7.47 -21.13
CA GLY A 4 -17.31 -6.50 -20.45
C GLY A 4 -18.12 -5.57 -19.55
N SER A 5 -18.25 -5.97 -18.30
CA SER A 5 -19.09 -5.34 -17.31
C SER A 5 -18.39 -4.06 -16.83
N PHE A 6 -19.03 -2.93 -17.11
CA PHE A 6 -18.69 -1.63 -16.53
C PHE A 6 -19.29 -1.49 -15.11
N GLU A 7 -19.77 -2.56 -14.45
CA GLU A 7 -20.39 -2.48 -13.11
C GLU A 7 -19.47 -1.79 -12.08
N ALA A 8 -18.15 -1.93 -12.22
CA ALA A 8 -17.19 -1.28 -11.34
C ALA A 8 -17.00 0.23 -11.63
N PHE A 9 -17.49 0.72 -12.77
CA PHE A 9 -17.30 2.09 -13.28
C PHE A 9 -18.59 2.63 -13.92
N PHE A 10 -19.71 2.56 -13.19
CA PHE A 10 -21.03 3.04 -13.62
C PHE A 10 -21.01 4.47 -14.19
N LEU A 11 -20.19 5.37 -13.62
CA LEU A 11 -20.03 6.74 -14.12
C LEU A 11 -19.43 6.81 -15.54
N LEU A 12 -18.55 5.87 -15.88
CA LEU A 12 -17.97 5.79 -17.22
C LEU A 12 -18.96 5.18 -18.20
N ASP A 13 -19.82 4.27 -17.76
CA ASP A 13 -20.88 3.70 -18.59
C ASP A 13 -21.92 4.79 -18.96
N ASP A 14 -22.36 5.57 -17.96
CA ASP A 14 -23.26 6.72 -18.14
C ASP A 14 -22.65 7.77 -19.08
N PHE A 15 -21.39 8.16 -18.88
CA PHE A 15 -20.72 9.15 -19.74
C PHE A 15 -20.63 8.70 -21.21
N LEU A 16 -20.38 7.41 -21.46
CA LEU A 16 -20.30 6.87 -22.81
C LEU A 16 -21.67 6.85 -23.50
N ASP A 17 -22.74 6.58 -22.75
CA ASP A 17 -24.12 6.66 -23.24
C ASP A 17 -24.55 8.10 -23.51
N GLU A 18 -24.25 9.03 -22.60
CA GLU A 18 -24.56 10.46 -22.75
C GLU A 18 -23.88 11.10 -23.96
N ASN A 19 -22.66 10.66 -24.29
CA ASN A 19 -21.88 11.21 -25.40
C ASN A 19 -21.97 10.38 -26.70
N ALA A 20 -22.82 9.36 -26.75
CA ALA A 20 -22.99 8.45 -27.89
C ALA A 20 -21.64 7.87 -28.42
N LEU A 21 -20.70 7.61 -27.52
CA LEU A 21 -19.37 7.12 -27.87
C LEU A 21 -19.37 5.59 -28.04
N PRO A 22 -18.61 5.05 -29.01
CA PRO A 22 -18.59 3.61 -29.26
C PRO A 22 -17.92 2.84 -28.11
N LYS A 23 -18.74 2.20 -27.27
CA LYS A 23 -18.29 1.32 -26.17
C LYS A 23 -17.41 0.15 -26.66
N CYS A 24 -17.57 -0.26 -27.91
CA CYS A 24 -16.89 -1.42 -28.49
C CYS A 24 -15.38 -1.21 -28.72
N GLU A 25 -14.94 0.03 -29.00
CA GLU A 25 -13.52 0.36 -29.19
C GLU A 25 -12.80 0.62 -27.86
N LEU A 26 -13.54 1.08 -26.86
CA LEU A 26 -13.04 1.37 -25.51
C LEU A 26 -13.07 0.13 -24.61
N GLN A 27 -13.92 -0.87 -24.90
CA GLN A 27 -14.02 -2.10 -24.12
C GLN A 27 -12.68 -2.82 -23.90
N PRO A 28 -11.86 -3.09 -24.94
CA PRO A 28 -10.60 -3.79 -24.74
C PRO A 28 -9.59 -2.98 -23.93
N ILE A 29 -9.52 -1.66 -24.15
CA ILE A 29 -8.62 -0.75 -23.43
C ILE A 29 -9.06 -0.62 -21.98
N ASN A 30 -10.35 -0.44 -21.74
CA ASN A 30 -10.94 -0.37 -20.41
C ASN A 30 -10.72 -1.67 -19.65
N ILE A 31 -11.08 -2.82 -20.23
CA ILE A 31 -10.87 -4.13 -19.59
C ILE A 31 -9.40 -4.37 -19.28
N ASN A 32 -8.48 -4.00 -20.18
CA ASN A 32 -7.05 -4.18 -19.92
C ASN A 32 -6.54 -3.24 -18.82
N ASN A 33 -6.99 -1.98 -18.82
CA ASN A 33 -6.68 -1.02 -17.78
C ASN A 33 -7.23 -1.46 -16.43
N LEU A 34 -8.46 -1.99 -16.38
CA LEU A 34 -9.08 -2.50 -15.16
C LEU A 34 -8.44 -3.79 -14.68
N LYS A 35 -8.03 -4.68 -15.58
CA LYS A 35 -7.25 -5.88 -15.21
C LYS A 35 -5.89 -5.49 -14.64
N SER A 36 -5.20 -4.54 -15.28
CA SER A 36 -3.92 -4.01 -14.80
C SER A 36 -4.09 -3.32 -13.45
N LEU A 37 -5.10 -2.45 -13.32
CA LEU A 37 -5.43 -1.78 -12.07
C LEU A 37 -5.79 -2.78 -10.98
N LYS A 38 -6.65 -3.77 -11.26
CA LYS A 38 -6.97 -4.86 -10.33
C LYS A 38 -5.74 -5.63 -9.89
N LEU A 39 -4.82 -5.93 -10.82
CA LEU A 39 -3.58 -6.64 -10.51
C LEU A 39 -2.66 -5.79 -9.64
N GLN A 40 -2.52 -4.50 -9.95
CA GLN A 40 -1.81 -3.54 -9.11
C GLN A 40 -2.44 -3.44 -7.73
N PHE A 41 -3.76 -3.27 -7.61
CA PHE A 41 -4.47 -3.29 -6.33
C PHE A 41 -4.26 -4.62 -5.59
N TRP A 42 -4.30 -5.76 -6.28
CA TRP A 42 -4.04 -7.05 -5.65
C TRP A 42 -2.60 -7.20 -5.16
N GLU A 43 -1.61 -6.76 -5.92
CA GLU A 43 -0.21 -6.74 -5.48
C GLU A 43 0.01 -5.75 -4.32
N TYR A 44 -0.73 -4.64 -4.33
CA TYR A 44 -0.57 -3.54 -3.39
C TYR A 44 -1.32 -3.76 -2.06
N PHE A 45 -2.52 -4.36 -2.12
CA PHE A 45 -3.35 -4.78 -0.98
C PHE A 45 -3.21 -6.26 -0.66
N LEU A 46 -2.30 -6.98 -1.33
CA LEU A 46 -2.06 -8.38 -1.06
C LEU A 46 -1.97 -8.53 0.45
N GLU A 47 -2.80 -9.40 1.02
CA GLU A 47 -2.74 -9.72 2.45
C GLU A 47 -1.37 -10.35 2.67
N LYS A 48 -0.37 -9.51 2.90
CA LYS A 48 0.95 -9.96 3.26
C LYS A 48 0.76 -10.73 4.55
N ASP A 49 1.31 -11.94 4.57
CA ASP A 49 1.14 -12.86 5.68
C ASP A 49 1.46 -12.10 6.97
N GLN A 50 0.44 -11.95 7.82
CA GLN A 50 0.48 -11.16 9.04
C GLN A 50 1.63 -11.62 9.96
N LYS A 51 2.11 -12.86 9.81
CA LYS A 51 3.29 -13.39 10.50
C LYS A 51 4.62 -12.86 9.96
N THR A 52 4.71 -12.63 8.66
CA THR A 52 5.94 -12.16 7.99
C THR A 52 6.19 -10.67 8.22
N GLU A 53 5.13 -9.93 8.53
CA GLU A 53 5.16 -8.49 8.83
C GLU A 53 4.94 -8.19 10.33
N ALA A 54 4.92 -9.20 11.19
CA ALA A 54 4.74 -9.03 12.63
C ALA A 54 5.79 -8.08 13.25
N TRP A 55 7.01 -8.07 12.69
CA TRP A 55 8.09 -7.18 13.11
C TRP A 55 7.78 -5.70 12.87
N ILE A 56 6.89 -5.38 11.92
CA ILE A 56 6.45 -4.00 11.67
C ILE A 56 5.61 -3.49 12.84
N ARG A 57 4.82 -4.37 13.48
CA ARG A 57 3.98 -4.03 14.64
C ARG A 57 4.74 -4.06 15.95
N ASN A 58 5.69 -4.99 16.09
CA ASN A 58 6.53 -5.10 17.27
C ASN A 58 7.96 -5.51 16.87
N PRO A 59 8.84 -4.54 16.57
CA PRO A 59 10.20 -4.83 16.14
C PRO A 59 11.11 -5.32 17.28
N PHE A 60 10.69 -5.15 18.53
CA PHE A 60 11.40 -5.61 19.73
C PHE A 60 11.01 -7.04 20.14
N ASN A 61 10.11 -7.70 19.38
CA ASN A 61 9.79 -9.10 19.59
C ASN A 61 10.72 -10.00 18.76
N ALA A 62 11.54 -10.80 19.45
CA ALA A 62 12.47 -11.75 18.84
C ALA A 62 11.79 -12.76 17.90
N GLU A 63 10.59 -13.23 18.22
CA GLU A 63 9.85 -14.17 17.36
C GLU A 63 9.42 -13.49 16.05
N ALA A 64 9.03 -12.23 16.12
CA ALA A 64 8.62 -11.44 14.97
C ALA A 64 9.80 -11.12 14.05
N ALA A 65 10.98 -10.85 14.60
CA ALA A 65 12.22 -10.68 13.84
C ALA A 65 12.66 -12.00 13.18
N ALA A 66 12.51 -13.13 13.86
CA ALA A 66 12.85 -14.45 13.32
C ALA A 66 11.96 -14.83 12.13
N SER A 67 10.64 -14.56 12.22
CA SER A 67 9.65 -14.89 11.18
C SER A 67 9.65 -13.95 9.97
N ALA A 68 10.42 -12.84 10.03
CA ALA A 68 10.48 -11.87 8.95
C ALA A 68 11.05 -12.49 7.65
N LEU A 69 10.38 -12.26 6.52
CA LEU A 69 10.83 -12.70 5.19
C LEU A 69 11.65 -11.58 4.53
N MET A 70 12.94 -11.53 4.86
CA MET A 70 13.90 -10.49 4.41
C MET A 70 15.31 -11.07 4.28
N SER A 71 16.22 -10.34 3.64
CA SER A 71 17.62 -10.77 3.50
C SER A 71 18.33 -10.82 4.86
N LEU A 72 19.41 -11.60 4.95
CA LEU A 72 20.19 -11.72 6.20
C LEU A 72 20.67 -10.36 6.72
N THR A 73 21.18 -9.51 5.83
CA THR A 73 21.62 -8.16 6.19
C THR A 73 20.51 -7.32 6.82
N VAL A 74 19.29 -7.40 6.29
CA VAL A 74 18.15 -6.66 6.86
C VAL A 74 17.73 -7.26 8.21
N LYS A 75 17.81 -8.58 8.38
CA LYS A 75 17.56 -9.23 9.69
C LYS A 75 18.58 -8.80 10.74
N ASP A 76 19.85 -8.67 10.38
CA ASP A 76 20.89 -8.20 11.30
C ASP A 76 20.59 -6.78 11.77
N THR A 77 20.22 -5.88 10.85
CA THR A 77 19.83 -4.51 11.24
C THR A 77 18.56 -4.46 12.09
N LEU A 78 17.61 -5.37 11.88
CA LEU A 78 16.42 -5.50 12.73
C LEU A 78 16.81 -6.01 14.12
N MET A 79 17.79 -6.90 14.21
CA MET A 79 18.32 -7.39 15.48
C MET A 79 19.01 -6.27 16.26
N ASP A 80 19.83 -5.46 15.59
CA ASP A 80 20.48 -4.28 16.19
C ASP A 80 19.44 -3.31 16.77
N LEU A 81 18.41 -2.97 15.97
CA LEU A 81 17.30 -2.13 16.42
C LEU A 81 16.56 -2.75 17.62
N SER A 82 16.30 -4.06 17.58
CA SER A 82 15.57 -4.77 18.64
C SER A 82 16.32 -4.82 19.98
N CYS A 83 17.64 -4.65 19.96
CA CYS A 83 18.49 -4.64 21.15
C CYS A 83 18.67 -3.22 21.75
N ASP A 84 18.17 -2.18 21.08
CA ASP A 84 18.30 -0.81 21.56
C ASP A 84 17.17 -0.45 22.54
N GLU A 85 17.51 -0.41 23.82
CA GLU A 85 16.57 -0.05 24.90
C GLU A 85 16.02 1.37 24.77
N THR A 86 16.82 2.30 24.23
CA THR A 86 16.42 3.68 23.99
C THR A 86 15.34 3.76 22.91
N LEU A 87 15.49 3.00 21.82
CA LEU A 87 14.48 2.88 20.79
C LEU A 87 13.23 2.15 21.30
N MET A 88 13.39 1.16 22.18
CA MET A 88 12.26 0.46 22.80
C MET A 88 11.40 1.41 23.65
N LEU A 89 12.04 2.28 24.44
CA LEU A 89 11.35 3.31 25.20
C LEU A 89 10.60 4.27 24.27
N ARG A 90 11.27 4.79 23.25
CA ARG A 90 10.65 5.70 22.26
C ARG A 90 9.47 5.04 21.53
N PHE A 91 9.58 3.75 21.20
CA PHE A 91 8.50 2.98 20.60
C PHE A 91 7.26 2.94 21.50
N SER A 92 7.44 2.79 22.82
CA SER A 92 6.31 2.76 23.77
C SER A 92 5.60 4.12 23.92
N GLU A 93 6.29 5.21 23.56
CA GLU A 93 5.79 6.59 23.70
C GLU A 93 5.21 7.15 22.39
N GLN A 94 5.40 6.46 21.26
CA GLN A 94 5.07 6.96 19.93
C GLN A 94 4.04 6.09 19.22
N ALA A 95 3.23 6.72 18.36
CA ALA A 95 2.43 5.98 17.39
C ALA A 95 3.33 5.20 16.42
N LEU A 96 2.87 4.03 15.98
CA LEU A 96 3.68 3.09 15.18
C LEU A 96 4.32 3.73 13.94
N ALA A 97 3.55 4.49 13.15
CA ALA A 97 4.07 5.17 11.97
C ALA A 97 5.11 6.24 12.33
N ASN A 98 4.91 6.96 13.44
CA ASN A 98 5.84 8.00 13.89
C ASN A 98 7.17 7.39 14.36
N PHE A 99 7.14 6.24 15.02
CA PHE A 99 8.33 5.49 15.37
C PHE A 99 9.16 5.19 14.12
N TRP A 100 8.56 4.54 13.12
CA TRP A 100 9.24 4.19 11.86
C TRP A 100 9.70 5.39 11.04
N ILE A 101 9.01 6.54 11.13
CA ILE A 101 9.50 7.80 10.55
C ILE A 101 10.75 8.27 11.31
N SER A 102 10.75 8.17 12.64
CA SER A 102 11.82 8.71 13.49
C SER A 102 13.13 7.94 13.39
N VAL A 103 13.08 6.63 13.09
CA VAL A 103 14.26 5.77 12.92
C VAL A 103 14.73 5.68 11.46
N ARG A 104 14.14 6.47 10.55
CA ARG A 104 14.42 6.40 9.11
C ARG A 104 15.87 6.73 8.75
N GLU A 105 16.50 7.67 9.46
CA GLU A 105 17.89 8.04 9.16
C GLU A 105 18.89 6.95 9.56
N GLU A 106 18.63 6.26 10.67
CA GLU A 106 19.49 5.20 11.22
C GLU A 106 19.20 3.83 10.60
N TYR A 107 17.93 3.54 10.31
CA TYR A 107 17.45 2.28 9.75
C TYR A 107 16.58 2.49 8.49
N PRO A 108 17.14 3.02 7.39
CA PRO A 108 16.39 3.44 6.21
C PRO A 108 15.64 2.30 5.52
N GLU A 109 16.25 1.11 5.43
CA GLU A 109 15.64 -0.04 4.76
C GLU A 109 14.43 -0.59 5.55
N LEU A 110 14.59 -0.79 6.87
CA LEU A 110 13.51 -1.22 7.75
C LEU A 110 12.37 -0.21 7.78
N SER A 111 12.71 1.06 7.94
CA SER A 111 11.73 2.15 7.98
C SER A 111 10.96 2.28 6.66
N SER A 112 11.65 2.14 5.53
CA SER A 112 11.00 2.17 4.21
C SER A 112 10.03 1.00 4.04
N ALA A 113 10.44 -0.21 4.42
CA ALA A 113 9.59 -1.40 4.34
C ALA A 113 8.37 -1.29 5.27
N ALA A 114 8.58 -0.86 6.52
CA ALA A 114 7.52 -0.65 7.51
C ALA A 114 6.51 0.41 7.04
N LEU A 115 6.98 1.57 6.59
CA LEU A 115 6.10 2.67 6.17
C LEU A 115 5.33 2.35 4.89
N LYS A 116 5.90 1.57 3.96
CA LYS A 116 5.16 1.05 2.80
C LYS A 116 4.00 0.15 3.20
N ALA A 117 4.17 -0.66 4.25
CA ALA A 117 3.10 -1.52 4.76
C ALA A 117 2.05 -0.73 5.57
N LEU A 118 2.49 0.25 6.36
CA LEU A 118 1.60 1.03 7.25
C LEU A 118 0.83 2.14 6.53
N MET A 119 1.39 2.69 5.45
CA MET A 119 0.81 3.80 4.71
C MET A 119 0.72 3.45 3.22
N PRO A 120 -0.19 2.55 2.83
CA PRO A 120 -0.44 2.25 1.42
C PRO A 120 -0.93 3.51 0.66
N PHE A 121 -1.60 4.43 1.34
CA PHE A 121 -1.95 5.73 0.78
C PHE A 121 -1.07 6.78 1.45
N THR A 122 0.03 7.15 0.79
CA THR A 122 1.12 7.94 1.39
C THR A 122 0.77 9.40 1.70
N SER A 123 -0.49 9.82 1.53
CA SER A 123 -1.10 10.93 2.27
C SER A 123 -2.60 10.93 2.05
N THR A 124 -3.37 11.42 3.04
CA THR A 124 -4.75 11.83 2.80
C THR A 124 -4.81 12.77 1.61
N TYR A 125 -3.81 13.64 1.41
CA TYR A 125 -3.67 14.50 0.24
C TYR A 125 -3.61 13.74 -1.10
N LEU A 126 -2.85 12.64 -1.21
CA LEU A 126 -2.84 11.86 -2.46
C LEU A 126 -4.17 11.14 -2.68
N CYS A 127 -4.81 10.69 -1.61
CA CYS A 127 -6.16 10.13 -1.68
C CYS A 127 -7.16 11.22 -2.09
N GLU A 128 -7.14 12.39 -1.46
CA GLU A 128 -7.97 13.57 -1.77
C GLU A 128 -7.69 14.12 -3.16
N ALA A 129 -6.45 14.16 -3.62
CA ALA A 129 -6.07 14.62 -4.96
C ALA A 129 -6.51 13.62 -6.03
N SER A 130 -6.39 12.32 -5.77
CA SER A 130 -6.93 11.29 -6.67
C SER A 130 -8.47 11.30 -6.66
N PHE A 131 -9.12 11.43 -5.49
CA PHE A 131 -10.56 11.65 -5.40
C PHE A 131 -11.00 12.96 -6.07
N SER A 132 -10.22 14.04 -5.96
CA SER A 132 -10.49 15.32 -6.62
C SER A 132 -10.32 15.23 -8.14
N ALA A 133 -9.31 14.50 -8.62
CA ALA A 133 -9.14 14.20 -10.04
C ALA A 133 -10.31 13.35 -10.58
N LEU A 134 -10.83 12.42 -9.79
CA LEU A 134 -12.05 11.67 -10.14
C LEU A 134 -13.28 12.60 -10.21
N THR A 135 -13.38 13.62 -9.36
CA THR A 135 -14.46 14.62 -9.49
C THR A 135 -14.31 15.54 -10.70
N LEU A 136 -13.09 15.73 -11.24
CA LEU A 136 -12.89 16.47 -12.49
C LEU A 136 -13.35 15.67 -13.72
N LEU A 137 -13.38 14.34 -13.64
CA LEU A 137 -13.96 13.47 -14.68
C LEU A 137 -15.49 13.57 -14.78
N LYS A 138 -16.14 14.29 -13.84
CA LYS A 138 -17.59 14.49 -13.76
C LYS A 138 -18.07 15.71 -14.59
N ASN A 139 -17.17 16.48 -15.18
CA ASN A 139 -17.47 17.63 -16.05
C ASN A 139 -16.93 17.40 -17.47
#